data_AF-E0S839-F1
#
_entry.id   AF-E0S839-F1
#
_cell.length_a   1.000
_cell.length_b   1.000
_cell.length_c   1.000
_cell.angle_alpha   90.00
_cell.angle_beta   90.00
_cell.angle_gamma   90.00
#
_symmetry.space_group_name_H-M   'P 1'
#
loop_
_entity.id
_entity.type
_entity.pdbx_description
1 polymer ?
#
loop_
_entity_poly.entity_id
_entity_poly.type
_entity_poly.pdbx_seq_one_letter_code
_entity_poly.pdbx_strand_id
1 'polypeptide(L)'
;MIRLKEQATFGKIYQIRYRDRMLLKRLREITVIQTYGIRMEGSITCTNEGDLLRILRSLAPKKKDIAILSPSTLIINEEIYKMFRILNAAGISLFLFVLQDNPVWYIDEVL
;
A
#
# COMPACT_ATOMS: atom_id res chain seq x y z
N MET A 1 4.68 13.54 -12.94
CA MET A 1 4.03 13.58 -11.63
C MET A 1 2.73 12.82 -11.78
N ILE A 2 2.64 11.57 -11.34
CA ILE A 2 1.40 10.80 -11.44
C ILE A 2 0.49 11.32 -10.33
N ARG A 3 -0.45 12.19 -10.71
CA ARG A 3 -1.57 12.52 -9.82
C ARG A 3 -2.48 11.31 -9.81
N LEU A 4 -2.27 10.40 -8.85
CA LEU A 4 -3.37 9.57 -8.35
C LEU A 4 -4.52 10.57 -8.07
N LYS A 5 -5.71 10.33 -8.62
CA LYS A 5 -6.83 11.30 -8.62
C LYS A 5 -6.90 12.05 -7.28
N GLU A 6 -7.16 13.37 -7.33
CA GLU A 6 -7.03 14.34 -6.23
C GLU A 6 -7.81 14.02 -4.93
N GLN A 7 -8.50 12.89 -4.85
CA GLN A 7 -9.03 12.29 -3.63
C GLN A 7 -8.74 10.79 -3.63
N ALA A 8 -8.15 10.28 -2.55
CA ALA A 8 -7.95 8.86 -2.33
C ALA A 8 -9.30 8.12 -2.42
N THR A 9 -9.49 7.35 -3.49
CA THR A 9 -10.67 6.49 -3.61
C THR A 9 -10.40 5.21 -2.84
N PHE A 10 -11.12 5.01 -1.74
CA PHE A 10 -11.04 3.80 -0.94
C PHE A 10 -11.26 2.53 -1.78
N GLY A 11 -10.52 1.47 -1.43
CA GLY A 11 -10.74 0.15 -1.98
C GLY A 11 -10.14 -0.10 -3.36
N LYS A 12 -9.50 0.90 -3.99
CA LYS A 12 -8.79 0.69 -5.25
C LYS A 12 -7.46 -0.04 -5.06
N ILE A 13 -7.23 -1.06 -5.89
CA ILE A 13 -5.95 -1.72 -6.05
C ILE A 13 -5.32 -1.25 -7.37
N TYR A 14 -4.14 -0.66 -7.27
CA TYR A 14 -3.37 -0.18 -8.41
C TYR A 14 -2.33 -1.21 -8.80
N GLN A 15 -2.10 -1.42 -10.09
CA GLN A 15 -0.97 -2.19 -10.58
C GLN A 15 0.08 -1.27 -11.16
N ILE A 16 1.33 -1.48 -10.78
CA ILE A 16 2.50 -0.86 -11.40
C ILE A 16 3.26 -1.99 -12.09
N ARG A 17 3.59 -1.81 -13.37
CA ARG A 17 4.44 -2.77 -14.09
C ARG A 17 5.84 -2.78 -13.49
N TYR A 18 6.50 -3.93 -13.48
CA TYR A 18 7.79 -4.08 -12.80
C TYR A 18 8.85 -3.16 -13.42
N ARG A 19 8.84 -3.04 -14.75
CA ARG A 19 9.68 -2.08 -15.49
C ARG A 19 9.47 -0.62 -15.06
N ASP A 20 8.29 -0.30 -14.54
CA ASP A 20 7.85 1.03 -14.14
C ASP A 20 7.94 1.23 -12.60
N ARG A 21 8.55 0.29 -11.86
CA ARG A 21 8.73 0.35 -10.38
C ARG A 21 9.35 1.64 -9.85
N MET A 22 10.07 2.40 -10.69
CA MET A 22 10.62 3.72 -10.34
C MET A 22 9.53 4.75 -10.01
N LEU A 23 8.27 4.53 -10.42
CA LEU A 23 7.12 5.35 -10.06
C LEU A 23 6.89 5.38 -8.54
N LEU A 24 7.19 4.28 -7.83
CA LEU A 24 7.09 4.24 -6.36
C LEU A 24 8.07 5.20 -5.69
N LYS A 25 9.26 5.45 -6.28
CA LYS A 25 10.20 6.46 -5.75
C LYS A 25 9.68 7.90 -5.88
N ARG A 26 8.66 8.12 -6.71
CA ARG A 26 8.01 9.43 -6.88
C ARG A 26 6.95 9.69 -5.82
N LEU A 27 6.54 8.67 -5.06
CA LEU A 27 5.68 8.79 -3.89
C LEU A 27 6.48 9.34 -2.70
N ARG A 28 6.93 10.59 -2.79
CA ARG A 28 7.57 11.27 -1.66
C ARG A 28 6.58 11.34 -0.49
N GLU A 29 7.10 11.19 0.73
CA GLU A 29 6.34 11.27 1.99
C GLU A 29 5.40 10.08 2.30
N ILE A 30 5.46 9.00 1.52
CA ILE A 30 4.71 7.76 1.79
C ILE A 30 5.56 6.74 2.54
N THR A 31 4.96 6.05 3.52
CA THR A 31 5.55 4.86 4.14
C THR A 31 5.20 3.63 3.31
N VAL A 32 6.20 2.96 2.77
CA VAL A 32 6.01 1.74 1.98
C VAL A 32 6.12 0.53 2.89
N ILE A 33 5.06 -0.28 2.91
CA ILE A 33 5.01 -1.61 3.53
C ILE A 33 5.05 -2.63 2.39
N GLN A 34 6.00 -3.55 2.43
CA GLN A 34 6.15 -4.58 1.41
C GLN A 34 5.93 -5.95 2.02
N THR A 35 5.02 -6.72 1.44
CA THR A 35 4.62 -8.02 1.99
C THR A 35 5.39 -9.18 1.39
N TYR A 36 5.71 -9.06 0.11
CA TYR A 36 6.42 -10.09 -0.65
C TYR A 36 7.18 -9.48 -1.83
N GLY A 37 8.12 -10.25 -2.39
CA GLY A 37 8.91 -9.91 -3.58
C GLY A 37 10.27 -9.28 -3.27
N ILE A 38 10.87 -8.67 -4.30
CA ILE A 38 12.22 -8.08 -4.21
C ILE A 38 12.18 -6.85 -3.31
N ARG A 39 12.96 -6.87 -2.23
CA ARG A 39 13.00 -5.82 -1.22
C ARG A 39 13.27 -4.46 -1.84
N MET A 40 12.40 -3.50 -1.55
CA MET A 40 12.61 -2.11 -1.90
C MET A 40 13.39 -1.39 -0.81
N GLU A 41 14.33 -0.56 -1.22
CA GLU A 41 15.09 0.28 -0.29
C GLU A 41 14.13 1.24 0.44
N GLY A 42 14.25 1.30 1.77
CA GLY A 42 13.39 2.13 2.62
C GLY A 42 12.00 1.56 2.90
N SER A 43 11.62 0.39 2.36
CA SER A 43 10.35 -0.27 2.70
C SER A 43 10.43 -1.03 4.02
N ILE A 44 9.31 -1.09 4.75
CA ILE A 44 9.10 -1.96 5.90
C ILE A 44 8.62 -3.32 5.40
N THR A 45 9.36 -4.39 5.66
CA THR A 45 8.96 -5.75 5.29
C THR A 45 7.93 -6.29 6.28
N CYS A 46 6.86 -6.92 5.78
CA CYS A 46 5.76 -7.43 6.60
C CYS A 46 5.16 -8.71 6.01
N THR A 47 5.45 -9.88 6.58
CA THR A 47 5.05 -11.16 5.97
C THR A 47 3.81 -11.81 6.60
N ASN A 48 3.21 -11.21 7.63
CA ASN A 48 2.01 -11.72 8.29
C ASN A 48 1.10 -10.59 8.80
N GLU A 49 -0.13 -10.97 9.17
CA GLU A 49 -1.22 -10.09 9.57
C GLU A 49 -0.95 -9.38 10.91
N GLY A 50 -0.35 -10.09 11.87
CA GLY A 50 -0.05 -9.55 13.20
C GLY A 50 1.00 -8.43 13.12
N ASP A 51 2.05 -8.65 12.32
CA ASP A 51 3.07 -7.65 12.04
C ASP A 51 2.49 -6.44 11.32
N LEU A 52 1.62 -6.67 10.35
CA LEU A 52 0.97 -5.58 9.63
C LEU A 52 0.19 -4.69 10.59
N LEU A 53 -0.64 -5.29 11.44
CA LEU A 53 -1.47 -4.56 12.39
C LEU A 53 -0.60 -3.73 13.35
N ARG A 54 0.51 -4.30 13.84
CA ARG A 54 1.48 -3.61 14.69
C ARG A 54 2.15 -2.43 13.97
N ILE A 55 2.58 -2.63 12.72
CA ILE A 55 3.20 -1.59 11.90
C ILE A 55 2.20 -0.45 11.68
N LEU A 56 0.98 -0.76 11.24
CA LEU A 56 -0.07 0.24 10.99
C LEU A 56 -0.37 1.07 12.25
N ARG A 57 -0.49 0.44 13.42
CA ARG A 57 -0.66 1.13 14.71
C ARG A 57 0.49 2.10 15.00
N SER A 58 1.73 1.69 14.73
CA SER A 58 2.92 2.54 14.94
C SER A 58 3.01 3.72 13.97
N LEU A 59 2.34 3.63 12.81
CA LEU A 59 2.33 4.67 11.78
C LEU A 59 1.20 5.67 11.96
N ALA A 60 0.11 5.30 12.65
CA ALA A 60 -1.00 6.20 12.95
C ALA A 60 -0.59 7.59 13.50
N PRO A 61 0.34 7.73 14.47
CA PRO A 61 0.75 9.04 14.96
C PRO A 61 1.63 9.85 13.98
N LYS A 62 2.19 9.23 12.94
CA LYS A 62 3.14 9.87 12.01
C LYS A 62 2.47 10.68 10.91
N LYS A 63 1.15 10.52 10.70
CA LYS A 63 0.36 11.22 9.67
C LYS A 63 0.97 11.19 8.26
N LYS A 64 1.61 10.08 7.90
CA LYS A 64 2.13 9.83 6.56
C LYS A 64 1.24 8.83 5.86
N ASP A 65 0.98 9.06 4.58
CA ASP A 65 0.30 8.11 3.71
C ASP A 65 1.05 6.78 3.66
N ILE A 66 0.32 5.70 3.37
CA ILE A 66 0.82 4.33 3.42
C ILE A 66 0.58 3.66 2.09
N ALA A 67 1.61 3.02 1.54
CA ALA A 67 1.51 2.14 0.39
C ALA A 67 1.81 0.71 0.81
N ILE A 68 0.87 -0.21 0.57
CA ILE A 68 1.07 -1.65 0.79
C ILE A 68 1.31 -2.31 -0.56
N LEU A 69 2.50 -2.88 -0.74
CA LEU A 69 2.88 -3.60 -1.94
C LEU A 69 2.58 -5.09 -1.81
N SER A 70 2.03 -5.67 -2.87
CA SER A 70 1.69 -7.09 -3.01
C SER A 70 0.70 -7.61 -1.96
N PRO A 71 -0.44 -6.91 -1.70
CA PRO A 71 -1.39 -7.29 -0.66
C PRO A 71 -2.03 -8.68 -0.90
N SER A 72 -1.92 -9.24 -2.11
CA SER A 72 -2.41 -10.58 -2.45
C SER A 72 -1.81 -11.71 -1.61
N THR A 73 -0.71 -11.45 -0.89
CA THR A 73 -0.10 -12.42 0.03
C THR A 73 -0.53 -12.25 1.48
N LEU A 74 -1.44 -11.31 1.78
CA LEU A 74 -1.94 -11.06 3.12
C LEU A 74 -3.41 -11.40 3.22
N ILE A 75 -3.81 -12.02 4.35
CA ILE A 75 -5.21 -12.17 4.69
C ILE A 75 -5.67 -10.90 5.39
N ILE A 76 -6.48 -10.10 4.72
CA ILE A 76 -7.11 -8.91 5.33
C ILE A 76 -8.28 -9.37 6.21
N ASN A 77 -8.02 -9.55 7.50
CA ASN A 77 -9.04 -9.87 8.48
C ASN A 77 -9.78 -8.61 8.98
N GLU A 78 -10.79 -8.81 9.84
CA GLU A 78 -11.63 -7.72 10.35
C GLU A 78 -10.83 -6.67 11.14
N GLU A 79 -9.79 -7.07 11.87
CA GLU A 79 -8.97 -6.15 12.65
C GLU A 79 -8.12 -5.23 11.77
N ILE A 80 -7.51 -5.78 10.73
CA ILE A 80 -6.75 -5.01 9.74
C ILE A 80 -7.70 -4.04 9.01
N TYR A 81 -8.89 -4.52 8.64
CA TYR A 81 -9.89 -3.67 8.01
C TYR A 81 -10.32 -2.50 8.92
N LYS A 82 -10.59 -2.77 10.21
CA LYS A 82 -10.84 -1.71 11.21
C LYS A 82 -9.68 -0.73 11.30
N MET A 83 -8.44 -1.20 11.26
CA MET A 83 -7.26 -0.36 11.27
C MET A 83 -7.18 0.56 10.05
N PHE A 84 -7.48 0.04 8.86
CA PHE A 84 -7.54 0.87 7.63
C PHE A 84 -8.56 2.01 7.77
N ARG A 85 -9.74 1.72 8.34
CA ARG A 85 -10.76 2.74 8.61
C ARG A 85 -10.30 3.79 9.61
N ILE A 86 -9.62 3.38 10.68
CA ILE A 86 -9.07 4.29 11.70
C ILE A 86 -8.02 5.22 11.08
N LEU A 87 -7.08 4.66 10.31
CA LEU A 87 -6.04 5.45 9.64
C LEU A 87 -6.64 6.49 8.70
N ASN A 88 -7.64 6.10 7.92
CA ASN A 88 -8.30 7.06 7.05
C ASN A 88 -9.07 8.14 7.81
N ALA A 89 -9.78 7.78 8.88
CA ALA A 89 -10.44 8.77 9.73
C ALA A 89 -9.45 9.78 10.36
N ALA A 90 -8.18 9.37 10.51
CA ALA A 90 -7.08 10.24 10.92
C ALA A 90 -6.44 11.06 9.78
N GLY A 91 -6.99 10.99 8.56
CA GLY A 91 -6.51 11.69 7.37
C GLY A 91 -5.34 11.01 6.65
N ILE A 92 -5.06 9.73 6.95
CA ILE A 92 -3.98 8.97 6.31
C ILE A 92 -4.55 8.19 5.13
N SER A 93 -4.00 8.42 3.93
CA SER A 93 -4.36 7.65 2.74
C SER A 93 -3.66 6.30 2.75
N LEU A 94 -4.38 5.26 2.34
CA LEU A 94 -3.83 3.91 2.19
C LEU A 94 -4.00 3.45 0.75
N PHE A 95 -2.88 3.08 0.13
CA PHE A 95 -2.81 2.64 -1.25
C PHE A 95 -2.40 1.18 -1.30
N LEU A 96 -3.12 0.40 -2.10
CA LEU A 96 -2.78 -0.99 -2.38
C LEU A 96 -2.15 -1.06 -3.77
N PHE A 97 -0.92 -1.56 -3.85
CA PHE A 97 -0.21 -1.71 -5.11
C PHE A 97 0.19 -3.16 -5.38
N VAL A 98 0.14 -3.56 -6.64
CA VAL A 98 0.71 -4.82 -7.13
C VAL A 98 1.84 -4.51 -8.10
N LEU A 99 2.99 -5.16 -7.93
CA LEU A 99 4.13 -5.05 -8.83
C LEU A 99 4.23 -6.28 -9.74
N GLN A 100 3.57 -6.21 -10.90
CA GLN A 100 3.59 -7.29 -11.90
C GLN A 100 3.49 -6.71 -13.31
N ASP A 101 4.18 -7.32 -14.28
CA ASP A 101 4.14 -6.86 -15.68
C ASP A 101 2.84 -7.26 -16.39
N ASN A 102 2.33 -8.46 -16.09
CA ASN A 102 1.06 -8.95 -16.65
C ASN A 102 -0.12 -8.37 -15.86
N PRO A 103 -1.17 -7.86 -16.52
CA PRO A 103 -2.38 -7.38 -15.85
C PRO A 103 -3.01 -8.49 -15.00
N VAL A 104 -3.40 -8.16 -13.76
CA VAL A 104 -4.10 -9.10 -12.88
C VAL A 104 -5.59 -8.76 -12.81
N TRP A 105 -6.44 -9.79 -12.76
CA TRP A 105 -7.89 -9.67 -12.91
C TRP A 105 -8.59 -8.87 -11.80
N TYR A 106 -7.97 -8.72 -10.63
CA TYR A 106 -8.52 -8.02 -9.46
C TYR A 106 -8.04 -6.57 -9.31
N ILE A 107 -7.42 -6.02 -10.36
CA ILE A 107 -6.86 -4.66 -10.35
C ILE A 107 -7.90 -3.68 -10.89
N ASP A 108 -8.06 -2.55 -10.19
CA ASP A 108 -8.96 -1.47 -10.62
C ASP A 108 -8.30 -0.56 -11.66
N GLU A 109 -6.99 -0.36 -11.56
CA GLU A 109 -6.26 0.61 -12.39
C GLU A 109 -4.80 0.21 -12.60
N VAL A 110 -4.30 0.29 -13.84
CA VAL A 110 -2.90 0.06 -14.18
C VAL A 110 -2.22 1.41 -14.41
N LEU A 111 -1.11 1.66 -13.70
CA LEU A 111 -0.32 2.89 -13.73
C LEU A 111 1.00 2.71 -14.50
#